data_AF-A0A1H1ZVG8-F1
#
_entry.id   AF-A0A1H1ZVG8-F1
#
_cell.length_a   1.000
_cell.length_b   1.000
_cell.length_c   1.000
_cell.angle_alpha   90.00
_cell.angle_beta   90.00
_cell.angle_gamma   90.00
#
_symmetry.space_group_name_H-M   'P 1'
#
loop_
_entity.id
_entity.type
_entity.pdbx_description
1 polymer ?
#
loop_
_entity_poly.entity_id
_entity_poly.type
_entity_poly.pdbx_seq_one_letter_code
_entity_poly.pdbx_strand_id
1 'polypeptide(L)'
;MKSVAHAVSGDRILDPMIDLARCTKQDRIVIAGSKAIELMLELQRRGFLEVAATANCGRAAGQYDVAMVDWRRRTTNSLEPTIEWLLHYLRPGGMLIVWVDPQKQTANLKLRSALERLGCVIESGTVHDCGCGLAARLLETNPLKKAA
;
A
#
# COMPACT_ATOMS: atom_id res chain seq x y z
N MET A 1 -0.29 5.65 -37.65
CA MET A 1 0.17 6.00 -36.30
C MET A 1 -0.95 5.60 -35.33
N LYS A 2 -0.84 4.46 -34.65
CA LYS A 2 -1.88 3.97 -33.73
C LYS A 2 -1.65 4.59 -32.34
N SER A 3 -2.73 5.12 -31.79
CA SER A 3 -2.79 5.95 -30.58
C SER A 3 -2.07 5.34 -29.37
N VAL A 4 -1.08 6.09 -28.84
CA VAL A 4 -0.30 5.79 -27.63
C VAL A 4 -1.10 6.09 -26.34
N ALA A 5 -2.32 6.61 -26.45
CA ALA A 5 -3.07 7.10 -25.29
C ALA A 5 -3.63 6.02 -24.34
N HIS A 6 -3.54 4.73 -24.67
CA HIS A 6 -4.15 3.66 -23.86
C HIS A 6 -3.19 2.96 -22.86
N ALA A 7 -1.89 3.26 -22.89
CA ALA A 7 -0.91 2.71 -21.94
C ALA A 7 -0.68 3.62 -20.71
N VAL A 8 -1.04 4.91 -20.78
CA VAL A 8 -0.63 5.95 -19.80
C VAL A 8 -1.53 6.01 -18.55
N SER A 9 -2.60 5.20 -18.46
CA SER A 9 -3.52 5.23 -17.31
C SER A 9 -3.24 4.15 -16.26
N GLY A 10 -2.39 3.16 -16.57
CA GLY A 10 -1.98 2.12 -15.61
C GLY A 10 -1.00 2.63 -14.54
N ASP A 11 -0.12 3.57 -14.92
CA ASP A 11 1.04 4.02 -14.13
C ASP A 11 0.80 5.21 -13.20
N ARG A 12 -0.37 5.86 -13.25
CA ARG A 12 -0.61 7.15 -12.57
C ARG A 12 -0.80 7.08 -11.05
N ILE A 13 -0.61 5.91 -10.43
CA ILE A 13 -0.74 5.76 -8.98
C ILE A 13 0.61 5.59 -8.29
N LEU A 14 1.68 5.23 -9.01
CA LEU A 14 2.99 5.03 -8.39
C LEU A 14 3.59 6.33 -7.89
N ASP A 15 3.54 7.42 -8.65
CA ASP A 15 4.08 8.71 -8.17
C ASP A 15 3.32 9.17 -6.91
N PRO A 16 1.98 9.21 -6.89
CA PRO A 16 1.25 9.50 -5.66
C PRO A 16 1.57 8.55 -4.49
N MET A 17 1.74 7.24 -4.75
CA MET A 17 2.09 6.28 -3.69
C MET A 17 3.50 6.51 -3.13
N ILE A 18 4.48 6.78 -4.00
CA ILE A 18 5.86 7.09 -3.63
C ILE A 18 5.90 8.36 -2.79
N ASP A 19 5.21 9.42 -3.24
CA ASP A 19 5.17 10.70 -2.54
C ASP A 19 4.47 10.58 -1.18
N LEU A 20 3.35 9.87 -1.14
CA LEU A 20 2.58 9.66 0.09
C LEU A 20 3.37 8.83 1.12
N ALA A 21 4.11 7.82 0.67
CA ALA A 21 4.99 7.01 1.51
C ALA A 21 6.31 7.68 1.86
N ARG A 22 6.69 8.74 1.11
CA ARG A 22 8.03 9.34 1.12
C ARG A 22 9.12 8.31 0.85
N CYS A 23 8.88 7.41 -0.10
CA CYS A 23 9.77 6.29 -0.35
C CYS A 23 11.19 6.71 -0.76
N THR A 24 12.18 6.01 -0.24
CA THR A 24 13.57 6.09 -0.69
C THR A 24 13.95 4.88 -1.55
N LYS A 25 15.04 4.97 -2.32
CA LYS A 25 15.53 3.84 -3.14
C LYS A 25 16.05 2.67 -2.30
N GLN A 26 16.27 2.88 -1.01
CA GLN A 26 16.74 1.89 -0.05
C GLN A 26 15.58 1.15 0.62
N ASP A 27 14.34 1.62 0.44
CA ASP A 27 13.19 1.00 1.08
C ASP A 27 12.90 -0.36 0.44
N ARG A 28 12.64 -1.34 1.30
CA ARG A 28 12.06 -2.63 0.93
C ARG A 28 10.56 -2.48 0.75
N ILE A 29 10.08 -2.65 -0.47
CA ILE A 29 8.68 -2.41 -0.83
C ILE A 29 8.00 -3.72 -1.22
N VAL A 30 6.86 -4.01 -0.61
CA VAL A 30 5.96 -5.09 -1.07
C VAL A 30 4.71 -4.50 -1.71
N ILE A 31 4.31 -5.00 -2.87
CA ILE A 31 3.13 -4.53 -3.60
C ILE A 31 2.07 -5.61 -3.65
N ALA A 32 0.85 -5.25 -3.29
CA ALA A 32 -0.36 -6.05 -3.42
C ALA A 32 -1.37 -5.41 -4.36
N GLY A 33 -2.28 -6.23 -4.89
CA GLY A 33 -3.36 -5.76 -5.75
C GLY A 33 -3.35 -6.37 -7.14
N SER A 34 -4.30 -5.94 -7.98
CA SER A 34 -4.51 -6.49 -9.32
C SER A 34 -3.33 -6.25 -10.28
N LYS A 35 -2.53 -5.20 -10.07
CA LYS A 35 -1.38 -4.84 -10.91
C LYS A 35 -0.03 -5.01 -10.22
N ALA A 36 0.04 -5.78 -9.13
CA ALA A 36 1.22 -5.85 -8.27
C ALA A 36 2.55 -6.12 -9.04
N ILE A 37 2.55 -7.05 -9.99
CA ILE A 37 3.73 -7.38 -10.80
C ILE A 37 4.12 -6.23 -11.75
N GLU A 38 3.15 -5.61 -12.41
CA GLU A 38 3.39 -4.47 -13.31
C GLU A 38 4.01 -3.30 -12.54
N LEU A 39 3.43 -2.98 -11.39
CA LEU A 39 3.91 -1.90 -10.52
C LEU A 39 5.31 -2.21 -9.94
N MET A 40 5.58 -3.48 -9.60
CA MET A 40 6.89 -3.94 -9.14
C MET A 40 7.96 -3.70 -10.20
N LEU A 41 7.69 -4.13 -11.45
CA LEU A 41 8.62 -3.95 -12.56
C LEU A 41 8.84 -2.47 -12.90
N GLU A 42 7.81 -1.64 -12.79
CA GLU A 42 7.93 -0.18 -12.98
C GLU A 42 8.78 0.47 -11.87
N LEU A 43 8.58 0.11 -10.59
CA LEU A 43 9.44 0.61 -9.51
C LEU A 43 10.90 0.18 -9.68
N GLN A 44 11.14 -1.07 -10.12
CA GLN A 44 12.48 -1.55 -10.43
C GLN A 44 13.14 -0.76 -11.56
N ARG A 45 12.40 -0.46 -12.64
CA ARG A 45 12.88 0.41 -13.73
C ARG A 45 13.21 1.84 -13.25
N ARG A 46 12.54 2.31 -12.21
CA ARG A 46 12.81 3.60 -11.56
C ARG A 46 13.95 3.53 -10.52
N GLY A 47 14.60 2.38 -10.34
CA GLY A 47 15.75 2.21 -9.45
C GLY A 47 15.43 1.81 -8.01
N PHE A 48 14.19 1.45 -7.69
CA PHE A 48 13.88 0.79 -6.41
C PHE A 48 14.20 -0.70 -6.56
N LEU A 49 15.31 -1.14 -5.99
CA LEU A 49 15.82 -2.49 -6.25
C LEU A 49 15.20 -3.55 -5.33
N GLU A 50 14.81 -3.17 -4.11
CA GLU A 50 14.26 -4.11 -3.11
C GLU A 50 12.72 -4.16 -3.13
N VAL A 51 12.16 -4.43 -4.31
CA VAL A 51 10.71 -4.46 -4.53
C VAL A 51 10.23 -5.86 -4.87
N ALA A 52 9.16 -6.30 -4.22
CA ALA A 52 8.47 -7.56 -4.51
C ALA A 52 6.97 -7.35 -4.66
N ALA A 53 6.32 -8.21 -5.44
CA ALA A 53 4.87 -8.36 -5.44
C ALA A 53 4.47 -9.46 -4.44
N THR A 54 3.20 -9.48 -4.02
CA THR A 54 2.69 -10.56 -3.14
C THR A 54 2.84 -11.96 -3.72
N ALA A 55 3.00 -12.09 -5.04
CA ALA A 55 3.26 -13.37 -5.70
C ALA A 55 4.70 -13.90 -5.52
N ASN A 56 5.65 -13.04 -5.13
CA ASN A 56 7.08 -13.40 -5.02
C ASN A 56 7.78 -12.79 -3.78
N CYS A 57 7.02 -12.31 -2.80
CA CYS A 57 7.56 -11.62 -1.62
C CYS A 57 8.21 -12.53 -0.56
N GLY A 58 8.18 -13.86 -0.78
CA GLY A 58 8.70 -14.86 0.16
C GLY A 58 7.83 -15.02 1.40
N ARG A 59 8.44 -15.46 2.52
CA ARG A 59 7.73 -15.67 3.80
C ARG A 59 7.54 -14.35 4.55
N ALA A 60 6.45 -14.24 5.30
CA ALA A 60 6.20 -13.13 6.20
C ALA A 60 7.19 -13.15 7.37
N ALA A 61 8.04 -12.13 7.46
CA ALA A 61 9.09 -12.00 8.48
C ALA A 61 9.34 -10.54 8.90
N GLY A 62 8.37 -9.64 8.68
CA GLY A 62 8.50 -8.22 9.02
C GLY A 62 9.66 -7.51 8.33
N GLN A 63 9.96 -7.87 7.08
CA GLN A 63 11.16 -7.44 6.36
C GLN A 63 10.96 -6.22 5.44
N TYR A 64 9.74 -5.73 5.27
CA TYR A 64 9.44 -4.62 4.36
C TYR A 64 9.23 -3.30 5.12
N ASP A 65 9.78 -2.21 4.58
CA ASP A 65 9.61 -0.86 5.10
C ASP A 65 8.25 -0.29 4.67
N VAL A 66 7.81 -0.61 3.45
CA VAL A 66 6.58 -0.09 2.85
C VAL A 66 5.78 -1.22 2.20
N ALA A 67 4.47 -1.21 2.42
CA ALA A 67 3.50 -2.04 1.71
C ALA A 67 2.58 -1.13 0.88
N MET A 68 2.47 -1.38 -0.42
CA MET A 68 1.60 -0.64 -1.33
C MET A 68 0.46 -1.53 -1.83
N VAL A 69 -0.78 -1.09 -1.69
CA VAL A 69 -1.98 -1.85 -2.08
C VAL A 69 -2.75 -1.10 -3.15
N ASP A 70 -2.74 -1.61 -4.39
CA ASP A 70 -3.69 -1.19 -5.43
C ASP A 70 -5.00 -1.97 -5.28
N TRP A 71 -5.96 -1.36 -4.60
CA TRP A 71 -7.29 -1.91 -4.34
C TRP A 71 -8.39 -1.34 -5.25
N ARG A 72 -8.00 -0.72 -6.36
CA ARG A 72 -8.98 -0.27 -7.36
C ARG A 72 -9.70 -1.46 -7.98
N ARG A 73 -10.95 -1.24 -8.34
CA ARG A 73 -11.86 -2.18 -8.99
C ARG A 73 -12.13 -3.45 -8.16
N ARG A 74 -11.94 -3.38 -6.84
CA ARG A 74 -12.19 -4.47 -5.89
C ARG A 74 -13.21 -4.04 -4.84
N THR A 75 -13.94 -5.01 -4.31
CA THR A 75 -14.89 -4.77 -3.21
C THR A 75 -14.13 -4.53 -1.91
N THR A 76 -14.71 -3.74 -1.01
CA THR A 76 -14.12 -3.43 0.31
C THR A 76 -14.06 -4.65 1.23
N ASN A 77 -14.91 -5.65 1.04
CA ASN A 77 -15.04 -6.79 1.96
C ASN A 77 -13.79 -7.69 2.01
N SER A 78 -12.96 -7.68 0.96
CA SER A 78 -11.72 -8.45 0.91
C SER A 78 -10.47 -7.62 1.23
N LEU A 79 -10.64 -6.32 1.49
CA LEU A 79 -9.54 -5.40 1.78
C LEU A 79 -8.94 -5.66 3.15
N GLU A 80 -9.77 -5.77 4.18
CA GLU A 80 -9.33 -5.99 5.56
C GLU A 80 -8.48 -7.25 5.72
N PRO A 81 -8.92 -8.45 5.28
CA PRO A 81 -8.08 -9.65 5.36
C PRO A 81 -6.77 -9.53 4.57
N THR A 82 -6.78 -8.80 3.45
CA THR A 82 -5.56 -8.58 2.66
C THR A 82 -4.59 -7.69 3.42
N ILE A 83 -5.09 -6.62 4.05
CA ILE A 83 -4.26 -5.74 4.87
C ILE A 83 -3.70 -6.51 6.06
N GLU A 84 -4.55 -7.20 6.83
CA GLU A 84 -4.14 -7.99 7.99
C GLU A 84 -2.98 -8.94 7.63
N TRP A 85 -3.11 -9.67 6.51
CA TRP A 85 -2.05 -10.54 6.03
C TRP A 85 -0.77 -9.78 5.64
N LEU A 86 -0.88 -8.62 5.00
CA LEU A 86 0.27 -7.77 4.63
C LEU A 86 1.00 -7.20 5.85
N LEU A 87 0.31 -6.96 6.97
CA LEU A 87 0.95 -6.42 8.18
C LEU A 87 2.04 -7.36 8.71
N HIS A 88 1.95 -8.67 8.47
CA HIS A 88 3.00 -9.62 8.86
C HIS A 88 4.29 -9.50 8.03
N TYR A 89 4.25 -8.81 6.90
CA TYR A 89 5.41 -8.52 6.06
C TYR A 89 6.07 -7.19 6.41
N LEU A 90 5.32 -6.28 7.05
CA LEU A 90 5.85 -4.99 7.48
C LEU A 90 6.71 -5.13 8.73
N ARG A 91 7.83 -4.43 8.74
CA ARG A 91 8.62 -4.23 9.95
C ARG A 91 7.81 -3.41 10.99
N PRO A 92 8.16 -3.47 12.28
CA PRO A 92 7.61 -2.54 13.26
C PRO A 92 7.80 -1.08 12.81
N GLY A 93 6.73 -0.27 12.87
CA GLY A 93 6.76 1.11 12.38
C GLY A 93 6.75 1.25 10.85
N GLY A 94 6.59 0.15 10.10
CA GLY A 94 6.48 0.15 8.64
C GLY A 94 5.25 0.91 8.12
N MET A 95 5.31 1.37 6.87
CA MET A 95 4.26 2.16 6.23
C MET A 95 3.35 1.28 5.37
N LEU A 96 2.05 1.45 5.52
CA LEU A 96 1.02 0.87 4.65
C LEU A 96 0.38 1.98 3.81
N ILE A 97 0.42 1.82 2.49
CA ILE A 97 -0.28 2.66 1.53
C ILE A 97 -1.43 1.87 0.92
N VAL A 98 -2.66 2.37 1.09
CA VAL A 98 -3.85 1.78 0.46
C VAL A 98 -4.43 2.76 -0.54
N TRP A 99 -4.50 2.33 -1.79
CA TRP A 99 -5.12 3.09 -2.87
C TRP A 99 -6.41 2.45 -3.34
N VAL A 100 -7.49 3.22 -3.33
CA VAL A 100 -8.83 2.77 -3.73
C VAL A 100 -9.36 3.63 -4.87
N ASP A 101 -10.39 3.15 -5.55
CA ASP A 101 -11.14 3.99 -6.52
C ASP A 101 -11.66 5.26 -5.85
N PRO A 102 -12.00 6.32 -6.60
CA PRO A 102 -12.69 7.48 -6.02
C PRO A 102 -13.93 7.03 -5.24
N GLN A 103 -13.97 7.35 -3.94
CA GLN A 103 -15.04 6.90 -3.04
C GLN A 103 -15.82 8.05 -2.44
N LYS A 104 -17.09 7.78 -2.09
CA LYS A 104 -17.85 8.66 -1.19
C LYS A 104 -17.16 8.75 0.17
N GLN A 105 -17.30 9.88 0.85
CA GLN A 105 -16.69 10.14 2.16
C GLN A 105 -16.97 9.03 3.18
N THR A 106 -18.17 8.46 3.18
CA THR A 106 -18.56 7.35 4.08
C THR A 106 -17.76 6.07 3.88
N ALA A 107 -17.33 5.76 2.66
CA ALA A 107 -16.51 4.59 2.39
C ALA A 107 -15.03 4.84 2.75
N ASN A 108 -14.54 6.09 2.61
CA ASN A 108 -13.24 6.48 3.15
C ASN A 108 -13.19 6.36 4.68
N LEU A 109 -14.25 6.78 5.39
CA LEU A 109 -14.35 6.60 6.84
C LEU A 109 -14.31 5.13 7.27
N LYS A 110 -15.02 4.25 6.54
CA LYS A 110 -14.97 2.80 6.80
C LYS A 110 -13.56 2.24 6.64
N LEU A 111 -12.85 2.64 5.59
CA LEU A 111 -11.46 2.25 5.37
C LEU A 111 -10.55 2.74 6.51
N ARG A 112 -10.73 3.99 6.95
CA ARG A 112 -9.97 4.54 8.08
C ARG A 112 -10.19 3.74 9.36
N SER A 113 -11.45 3.49 9.73
CA SER A 113 -11.78 2.68 10.91
C SER A 113 -11.27 1.24 10.81
N ALA A 114 -11.21 0.67 9.60
CA ALA A 114 -10.63 -0.64 9.37
C ALA A 114 -9.12 -0.65 9.67
N LEU A 115 -8.38 0.34 9.16
CA LEU A 115 -6.93 0.48 9.40
C LEU A 115 -6.61 0.65 10.89
N GLU A 116 -7.39 1.46 11.60
CA GLU A 116 -7.23 1.67 13.04
C GLU A 116 -7.45 0.38 13.85
N ARG A 117 -8.48 -0.41 13.51
CA ARG A 117 -8.73 -1.72 14.15
C ARG A 117 -7.60 -2.71 13.92
N LEU A 118 -6.91 -2.62 12.79
CA LEU A 118 -5.75 -3.44 12.45
C LEU A 118 -4.44 -2.92 13.08
N GLY A 119 -4.51 -1.91 13.96
CA GLY A 119 -3.35 -1.39 14.66
C GLY A 119 -2.49 -0.43 13.82
N CYS A 120 -3.06 0.16 12.78
CA CYS A 120 -2.40 1.19 11.99
C CYS A 120 -2.83 2.59 12.44
N VAL A 121 -1.90 3.54 12.47
CA VAL A 121 -2.19 4.97 12.67
C VAL A 121 -2.14 5.68 11.34
N ILE A 122 -3.24 6.29 10.93
CA ILE A 122 -3.30 7.04 9.67
C ILE A 122 -2.49 8.34 9.81
N GLU A 123 -1.47 8.50 8.96
CA GLU A 123 -0.59 9.67 8.99
C GLU A 123 -1.04 10.74 7.99
N SER A 124 -1.54 10.31 6.82
CA SER A 124 -2.00 11.25 5.79
C SER A 124 -2.92 10.57 4.79
N GLY A 125 -3.56 11.38 3.94
CA GLY A 125 -4.35 10.91 2.82
C GLY A 125 -4.31 11.89 1.67
N THR A 126 -4.54 11.40 0.46
CA THR A 126 -4.57 12.20 -0.76
C THR A 126 -5.76 11.79 -1.64
N VAL A 127 -6.25 12.75 -2.42
CA VAL A 127 -7.29 12.56 -3.42
C VAL A 127 -6.68 12.94 -4.77
N HIS A 128 -6.84 12.06 -5.75
CA HIS A 128 -6.33 12.23 -7.09
C HIS A 128 -7.40 11.81 -8.11
N ASP A 129 -7.30 12.25 -9.35
CA ASP A 129 -8.27 11.91 -10.40
C ASP A 129 -8.41 10.40 -10.62
N CYS A 130 -7.38 9.62 -10.26
CA CYS A 130 -7.33 8.17 -10.41
C CYS A 130 -7.64 7.38 -9.13
N GLY A 131 -8.06 8.05 -8.05
CA GLY A 131 -8.45 7.42 -6.79
C GLY A 131 -8.05 8.19 -5.54
N CYS A 132 -8.22 7.55 -4.38
CA CYS A 132 -7.81 8.10 -3.10
C CYS A 132 -6.77 7.19 -2.45
N GLY A 133 -5.73 7.79 -1.88
CA GLY A 133 -4.67 7.10 -1.15
C GLY A 133 -4.73 7.43 0.34
N LEU A 134 -4.49 6.43 1.19
CA LEU A 134 -4.22 6.62 2.62
C LEU A 134 -2.85 6.05 2.95
N ALA A 135 -2.08 6.80 3.73
CA ALA A 135 -0.87 6.31 4.38
C ALA A 135 -1.14 6.08 5.87
N ALA A 136 -0.77 4.90 6.34
CA ALA A 136 -0.88 4.54 7.74
C ALA A 136 0.39 3.83 8.21
N ARG A 137 0.83 4.13 9.42
CA ARG A 137 1.96 3.47 10.05
C ARG A 137 1.50 2.31 10.91
N LEU A 138 2.12 1.15 10.76
CA LEU A 138 1.91 0.02 11.66
C LEU A 138 2.47 0.38 13.04
N LEU A 139 1.62 0.36 14.07
CA LEU A 139 2.08 0.59 15.43
C LEU A 139 3.09 -0.47 15.83
N GLU A 140 4.20 -0.03 16.42
CA GLU A 140 5.08 -0.95 17.12
C GLU A 140 4.27 -1.56 18.27
N THR A 141 3.92 -2.84 18.15
CA THR A 141 3.46 -3.60 19.30
C THR A 141 4.65 -3.71 20.24
N ASN A 142 4.79 -2.76 21.16
CA ASN A 142 5.77 -2.84 22.21
C ASN A 142 5.44 -4.10 23.05
N PRO A 143 6.26 -5.16 23.03
CA PRO A 143 5.97 -6.37 23.80
C PRO A 143 5.95 -6.11 25.31
N LEU A 144 6.35 -4.93 25.77
CA LEU A 144 6.40 -4.54 27.19
C LEU A 144 5.08 -3.98 27.76
N LYS A 145 3.97 -3.91 26.99
CA LYS A 145 2.66 -3.44 27.51
C LYS A 145 1.62 -4.54 27.73
N LYS A 146 2.06 -5.75 28.10
CA LYS A 146 1.19 -6.79 28.69
C LYS A 146 1.76 -7.33 30.00
N ALA A 147 1.88 -6.44 30.99
CA ALA A 147 2.00 -6.82 32.40
C ALA A 147 1.68 -5.57 33.24
N ALA A 148 0.41 -5.39 33.58
CA ALA A 148 -0.05 -4.57 34.70
C ALA A 148 -1.39 -5.15 35.17
#